data_AF-A0A8J9S0W7-F1
#
_entry.id   AF-A0A8J9S0W7-F1
#
_cell.length_a   1.000
_cell.length_b   1.000
_cell.length_c   1.000
_cell.angle_alpha   90.00
_cell.angle_beta   90.00
_cell.angle_gamma   90.00
#
_symmetry.space_group_name_H-M   'P 1'
#
loop_
_entity.id
_entity.type
_entity.pdbx_description
1 polymer ?
#
loop_
_entity_poly.entity_id
_entity_poly.type
_entity_poly.pdbx_seq_one_letter_code
_entity_poly.pdbx_strand_id
1 'polypeptide(L)'
;LDQLIASKGDTFIGTYYSTFSAYINRMRGYASQKDTKKDFELGTMESFYFAPAAHPDLRKIMRSYHSLEQPFWAHEFPVAWRDIDHGV
;
A
#
# COMPACT_ATOMS: atom_id res chain seq x y z
N LEU A 1 -1.70 8.64 -16.03
CA LEU A 1 -1.06 9.86 -15.49
C LEU A 1 -1.31 9.98 -14.00
N ASP A 2 -2.58 9.95 -13.57
CA ASP A 2 -2.98 10.16 -12.17
C ASP A 2 -2.33 9.20 -11.17
N GLN A 3 -2.22 7.91 -11.51
CA GLN A 3 -1.62 6.93 -10.60
C GLN A 3 -0.16 7.27 -10.27
N LEU A 4 0.61 7.74 -11.26
CA LEU A 4 2.00 8.13 -11.09
C LEU A 4 2.09 9.35 -10.18
N ILE A 5 1.27 10.37 -10.42
CA ILE A 5 1.23 11.60 -9.61
C ILE A 5 0.82 11.27 -8.16
N ALA A 6 -0.28 10.52 -7.98
CA ALA A 6 -0.78 10.12 -6.66
C ALA A 6 0.22 9.26 -5.89
N SER A 7 1.04 8.45 -6.57
CA SER A 7 2.07 7.64 -5.93
C SER A 7 3.22 8.44 -5.31
N LYS A 8 3.40 9.71 -5.72
CA LYS A 8 4.51 10.55 -5.25
C LYS A 8 4.16 11.47 -4.07
N GLY A 9 2.89 11.59 -3.71
CA GLY A 9 2.48 12.38 -2.54
C GLY A 9 2.99 11.81 -1.22
N ASP A 10 3.11 12.62 -0.17
CA ASP A 10 3.52 12.12 1.14
C ASP A 10 2.46 11.22 1.76
N THR A 11 1.19 11.62 1.68
CA THR A 11 0.04 10.84 2.13
C THR A 11 -0.87 10.51 0.94
N PHE A 12 -1.45 9.31 0.95
CA PHE A 12 -2.45 8.89 -0.04
C PHE A 12 -3.72 8.37 0.64
N ILE A 13 -4.88 8.68 0.08
CA ILE A 13 -6.17 8.15 0.51
C ILE A 13 -6.85 7.55 -0.73
N GLY A 14 -6.99 6.23 -0.76
CA GLY A 14 -7.63 5.48 -1.85
C GLY A 14 -8.93 4.81 -1.42
N THR A 15 -9.38 3.81 -2.17
CA THR A 15 -10.57 3.01 -1.86
C THR A 15 -10.22 1.53 -1.72
N TYR A 16 -10.71 0.84 -0.67
CA TYR A 16 -10.29 -0.52 -0.30
C TYR A 16 -10.66 -1.62 -1.32
N TYR A 17 -11.63 -1.42 -2.20
CA TYR A 17 -12.01 -2.41 -3.24
C TYR A 17 -11.71 -1.88 -4.64
N SER A 18 -10.57 -1.22 -4.79
CA SER A 18 -10.20 -0.55 -6.04
C SER A 18 -8.80 -1.00 -6.46
N THR A 19 -8.75 -1.80 -7.53
CA THR A 19 -7.49 -2.20 -8.17
C THR A 19 -6.66 -1.00 -8.63
N PHE A 20 -7.33 0.12 -8.98
CA PHE A 20 -6.67 1.40 -9.28
C PHE A 20 -5.93 1.96 -8.06
N SER A 21 -6.56 1.95 -6.88
CA SER A 21 -5.94 2.40 -5.63
C SER A 21 -4.85 1.44 -5.16
N ALA A 22 -5.05 0.12 -5.35
CA ALA A 22 -4.06 -0.90 -5.06
C ALA A 22 -2.77 -0.65 -5.87
N TYR A 23 -2.90 -0.42 -7.19
CA TYR A 23 -1.73 -0.16 -8.04
C TYR A 23 -0.97 1.12 -7.65
N ILE A 24 -1.67 2.16 -7.19
CA ILE A 24 -1.01 3.35 -6.63
C ILE A 24 -0.18 2.97 -5.40
N ASN A 25 -0.74 2.21 -4.47
CA ASN A 25 -0.02 1.75 -3.28
C ASN A 25 1.17 0.85 -3.63
N ARG A 26 1.09 0.05 -4.69
CA ARG A 26 2.23 -0.73 -5.20
C ARG A 26 3.39 0.17 -5.61
N MET A 27 3.10 1.20 -6.41
CA MET A 27 4.13 2.17 -6.83
C MET A 27 4.70 2.96 -5.65
N ARG A 28 3.86 3.31 -4.66
CA ARG A 28 4.30 3.90 -3.39
C ARG A 28 5.25 2.98 -2.63
N GLY A 29 4.93 1.68 -2.61
CA GLY A 29 5.78 0.63 -2.04
C GLY A 29 7.14 0.53 -2.71
N TYR A 30 7.19 0.49 -4.04
CA TYR A 30 8.47 0.50 -4.76
C TYR A 30 9.32 1.73 -4.47
N ALA A 31 8.70 2.91 -4.31
CA ALA A 31 9.41 4.14 -3.97
C ALA A 31 9.92 4.14 -2.53
N SER A 32 9.18 3.56 -1.58
CA SER A 32 9.56 3.54 -0.16
C SER A 32 10.84 2.74 0.11
N GLN A 33 11.13 1.72 -0.71
CA GLN A 33 12.35 0.93 -0.63
C GLN A 33 13.60 1.70 -1.10
N LYS A 34 13.45 2.66 -2.02
CA LYS A 34 14.58 3.46 -2.55
C LYS A 34 14.92 4.65 -1.68
N ASP A 35 13.90 5.33 -1.15
CA ASP A 35 14.06 6.62 -0.49
C ASP A 35 14.49 6.50 0.99
N THR A 36 14.80 5.30 1.48
CA THR A 36 15.14 5.02 2.90
C THR A 36 14.18 5.73 3.87
N LYS A 37 12.89 5.74 3.53
CA LYS A 37 11.88 6.40 4.37
C LYS A 37 11.82 5.72 5.73
N LYS A 38 11.43 6.49 6.75
CA LYS A 38 11.22 5.98 8.11
C LYS A 38 10.34 4.73 8.05
N ASP A 39 10.77 3.66 8.73
CA ASP A 39 10.09 2.36 8.80
C ASP A 39 10.06 1.55 7.48
N PHE A 40 11.00 1.80 6.54
CA PHE A 40 11.11 1.01 5.29
C PHE A 40 11.22 -0.50 5.55
N GLU A 41 11.89 -0.89 6.64
CA GLU A 41 12.09 -2.28 7.07
C GLU A 41 10.78 -2.97 7.48
N LEU A 42 9.74 -2.22 7.81
CA LEU A 42 8.45 -2.78 8.23
C LEU A 42 7.46 -2.87 7.06
N GLY A 43 7.79 -2.29 5.90
CA GLY A 43 6.87 -2.24 4.77
C GLY A 43 5.62 -1.41 5.02
N THR A 44 5.67 -0.49 6.00
CA THR A 44 4.54 0.39 6.34
C THR A 44 4.55 1.64 5.47
N MET A 45 3.37 2.15 5.13
CA MET A 45 3.25 3.40 4.38
C MET A 45 2.11 4.28 4.89
N GLU A 46 2.28 5.60 4.79
CA GLU A 46 1.23 6.58 5.04
C GLU A 46 0.22 6.56 3.89
N SER A 47 -0.61 5.52 3.89
CA SER A 47 -1.68 5.31 2.93
C SER A 47 -2.92 4.81 3.66
N PHE A 48 -4.06 5.37 3.28
CA PHE A 48 -5.34 5.09 3.90
C PHE A 48 -6.32 4.62 2.84
N TYR A 49 -7.36 3.94 3.30
CA TYR A 49 -8.49 3.59 2.47
C TYR A 49 -9.77 4.22 3.01
N PHE A 50 -10.59 4.71 2.09
CA PHE A 50 -12.02 4.68 2.27
C PHE A 50 -12.48 3.21 2.25
N ALA A 51 -13.06 2.77 3.36
CA ALA A 51 -13.49 1.40 3.59
C ALA A 51 -14.96 1.38 4.05
N PRO A 52 -15.67 0.25 3.86
CA PRO A 52 -17.03 0.08 4.34
C PRO A 52 -17.15 0.35 5.84
N ALA A 53 -18.25 0.96 6.28
CA ALA A 53 -18.47 1.29 7.70
C ALA A 53 -18.45 0.05 8.62
N ALA A 54 -18.82 -1.12 8.09
CA ALA A 54 -18.77 -2.40 8.81
C ALA A 54 -17.33 -2.87 9.14
N HIS A 55 -16.31 -2.34 8.45
CA HIS A 55 -14.91 -2.76 8.57
C HIS A 55 -13.99 -1.52 8.67
N PRO A 56 -14.05 -0.78 9.80
CA PRO A 56 -13.30 0.48 9.97
C PRO A 56 -11.78 0.27 10.12
N ASP A 57 -11.36 -0.93 10.51
CA ASP A 57 -9.98 -1.39 10.63
C ASP A 57 -9.24 -1.36 9.29
N LEU A 58 -9.92 -1.70 8.19
CA LEU A 58 -9.37 -1.69 6.84
C LEU A 58 -8.86 -0.33 6.38
N ARG A 59 -9.33 0.76 6.99
CA ARG A 59 -8.92 2.14 6.67
C ARG A 59 -7.42 2.37 6.87
N LYS A 60 -6.80 1.64 7.81
CA LYS A 60 -5.40 1.83 8.21
C LYS A 60 -4.52 0.63 7.89
N ILE A 61 -5.02 -0.35 7.13
CA ILE A 61 -4.32 -1.62 6.89
C ILE A 61 -2.92 -1.46 6.29
N MET A 62 -2.68 -0.43 5.47
CA MET A 62 -1.38 -0.15 4.85
C MET A 62 -0.35 0.45 5.81
N ARG A 63 -0.76 0.84 7.02
CA ARG A 63 0.12 1.35 8.07
C ARG A 63 0.73 0.23 8.93
N SER A 64 0.43 -1.02 8.59
CA SER A 64 0.96 -2.21 9.23
C SER A 64 1.30 -3.26 8.18
N TYR A 65 2.35 -4.04 8.44
CA TYR A 65 2.59 -5.23 7.65
C TYR A 65 1.45 -6.23 7.86
N HIS A 66 0.97 -6.84 6.78
CA HIS A 66 -0.02 -7.89 6.81
C HIS A 66 0.24 -8.90 5.70
N SER A 67 -0.13 -10.16 5.94
CA SER A 67 0.02 -11.27 4.99
C SER A 67 -1.00 -11.20 3.85
N LEU A 68 -0.77 -12.03 2.83
CA LEU A 68 -1.73 -12.22 1.74
C LEU A 68 -3.04 -12.79 2.28
N GLU A 69 -4.13 -12.09 1.98
CA GLU A 69 -5.48 -12.48 2.39
C GLU A 69 -6.42 -12.31 1.20
N GLN A 70 -7.44 -13.16 1.12
CA GLN A 70 -8.46 -13.02 0.08
C GLN A 70 -9.50 -11.97 0.47
N PRO A 71 -10.03 -11.20 -0.50
CA PRO A 71 -9.75 -11.29 -1.93
C PRO A 71 -8.48 -10.51 -2.36
N PHE A 72 -7.63 -11.14 -3.17
CA PHE A 72 -6.32 -10.60 -3.59
C PHE A 72 -6.37 -9.29 -4.40
N TRP A 73 -7.54 -8.91 -4.90
CA TRP A 73 -7.73 -7.73 -5.74
C TRP A 73 -8.28 -6.52 -4.96
N ALA A 74 -8.66 -6.68 -3.70
CA ALA A 74 -9.24 -5.60 -2.91
C ALA A 74 -8.24 -4.44 -2.76
N HIS A 75 -7.11 -4.74 -2.13
CA HIS A 75 -6.08 -3.77 -1.79
C HIS A 75 -4.69 -4.33 -2.14
N GLU A 76 -3.65 -3.53 -1.89
CA GLU A 76 -2.27 -3.96 -2.14
C GLU A 76 -1.63 -4.55 -0.89
N PHE A 77 -0.73 -5.51 -1.08
CA PHE A 77 -0.06 -6.20 0.01
C PHE A 77 1.43 -5.80 0.08
N PRO A 78 1.98 -5.50 1.27
CA PRO A 78 3.41 -5.19 1.43
C PRO A 78 4.36 -6.23 0.84
N VAL A 79 3.96 -7.51 0.85
CA VAL A 79 4.75 -8.61 0.27
C VAL A 79 5.03 -8.44 -1.23
N ALA A 80 4.22 -7.67 -1.96
CA ALA A 80 4.38 -7.53 -3.41
C ALA A 80 5.55 -6.60 -3.81
N TRP A 81 6.09 -5.82 -2.87
CA TRP A 81 7.13 -4.82 -3.15
C TRP A 81 8.24 -4.77 -2.11
N ARG A 82 7.99 -5.20 -0.88
CA ARG A 82 9.01 -5.30 0.15
C ARG A 82 9.98 -6.41 -0.22
N ASP A 83 11.29 -6.12 -0.16
CA ASP A 83 12.36 -7.09 -0.42
C ASP A 83 12.31 -7.76 -1.81
N ILE A 84 11.69 -7.10 -2.80
CA ILE A 84 11.57 -7.63 -4.16
C ILE A 84 12.92 -7.90 -4.82
N ASP A 85 13.95 -7.13 -4.46
CA ASP A 85 15.31 -7.27 -4.99
C ASP A 85 16.14 -8.31 -4.22
N HIS A 86 15.66 -8.79 -3.06
CA HIS A 86 16.40 -9.70 -2.18
C HIS A 86 16.14 -11.19 -2.48
N GLY A 87 15.31 -11.53 -3.48
CA GLY A 87 15.13 -12.90 -3.96
C GLY A 87 14.75 -13.88 -2.85
N VAL A 88 13.50 -13.81 -2.40
CA VAL A 88 12.93 -14.75 -1.41
C VAL A 88 12.83 -16.16 -1.98
#